data_AF-A0A961E0Z9-F1
#
_entry.id   AF-A0A961E0Z9-F1
#
_cell.length_a   1.000
_cell.length_b   1.000
_cell.length_c   1.000
_cell.angle_alpha   90.00
_cell.angle_beta   90.00
_cell.angle_gamma   90.00
#
_symmetry.space_group_name_H-M   'P 1'
#
loop_
_entity.id
_entity.type
_entity.pdbx_description
1 polymer ?
#
loop_
_entity_poly.entity_id
_entity_poly.type
_entity_poly.pdbx_seq_one_letter_code
_entity_poly.pdbx_strand_id
1 'polypeptide(L)'
;MTPTAMSQTPTDIPADREVTITRWVAIVAGLLGFVMAVLTPLLPVVQTTATLNWPQGGRLDNVTSPLISLSPVSMTATVPCEVIRAMPPKGGMVLGLAPQKAKDAALNSLFVTVSTQRVDITDRNVVIASVPRSQVTAPDCQRIEVTSTDEGTFAEFIGVPPDPEALKDQDEDSPQAGYDYLRGGFADPNLRPNIVGVFTDLTGPAPPGLSVSAVIDTRFTTKPTALKLTAMLLAIAATVVALAALWRLDRLDGRRMHRLIPRRWRTFTPVDLTVVSAFLVWHVMGANSSDDGYILGMARVADHAGYMSNYFRWFGSPEDPFGWYYNLLALMTHVSDASIWIRLPDLACALICWLLLSREVLPRLGPAVSGSRAALWAAG
;
A
#
# COMPACT_ATOMS: atom_id res chain seq x y z
N MET A 1 58.78 -34.73 -53.06
CA MET A 1 58.72 -34.01 -51.78
C MET A 1 57.55 -33.05 -51.82
N THR A 2 56.50 -33.37 -51.08
CA THR A 2 55.40 -32.46 -50.75
C THR A 2 54.86 -32.97 -49.41
N PRO A 3 55.06 -32.26 -48.28
CA PRO A 3 54.49 -32.68 -47.02
C PRO A 3 53.05 -32.18 -46.91
N THR A 4 52.16 -33.11 -46.63
CA THR A 4 50.74 -32.94 -46.34
C THR A 4 50.56 -32.21 -45.01
N ALA A 5 49.73 -31.15 -44.99
CA ALA A 5 49.36 -30.43 -43.78
C ALA A 5 48.47 -31.31 -42.89
N MET A 6 48.84 -31.46 -41.61
CA MET A 6 47.98 -32.06 -40.59
C MET A 6 46.91 -31.07 -40.16
N SER A 7 45.65 -31.47 -40.32
CA SER A 7 44.49 -30.79 -39.76
C SER A 7 44.47 -30.96 -38.23
N GLN A 8 44.51 -29.85 -37.49
CA GLN A 8 44.34 -29.85 -36.04
C GLN A 8 42.85 -30.08 -35.69
N THR A 9 42.58 -31.08 -34.85
CA THR A 9 41.28 -31.34 -34.23
C THR A 9 40.98 -30.30 -33.14
N PRO A 10 39.73 -29.88 -32.90
CA PRO A 10 39.41 -28.91 -31.85
C PRO A 10 39.67 -29.51 -30.47
N THR A 11 40.22 -28.68 -29.59
CA THR A 11 40.55 -28.94 -28.18
C THR A 11 39.37 -29.50 -27.38
N ASP A 12 39.46 -30.77 -26.97
CA ASP A 12 38.70 -31.33 -25.86
C ASP A 12 39.10 -30.60 -24.57
N ILE A 13 38.15 -29.88 -23.96
CA ILE A 13 38.32 -29.40 -22.59
C ILE A 13 38.20 -30.64 -21.67
N PRO A 14 39.19 -30.94 -20.81
CA PRO A 14 39.10 -32.11 -19.94
C PRO A 14 37.88 -31.99 -19.02
N ALA A 15 37.06 -33.04 -18.95
CA ALA A 15 35.76 -33.06 -18.27
C ALA A 15 35.79 -32.54 -16.81
N ASP A 16 36.92 -32.71 -16.11
CA ASP A 16 37.14 -32.18 -14.75
C ASP A 16 37.10 -30.64 -14.69
N ARG A 17 37.54 -29.96 -15.75
CA ARG A 17 37.53 -28.50 -15.84
C ARG A 17 36.11 -27.97 -16.03
N GLU A 18 35.27 -28.65 -16.81
CA GLU A 18 33.86 -28.25 -17.00
C GLU A 18 33.03 -28.40 -15.71
N VAL A 19 33.24 -29.50 -14.98
CA VAL A 19 32.59 -29.71 -13.67
C VAL A 19 33.01 -28.63 -12.69
N THR A 20 34.31 -28.32 -12.64
CA THR A 20 34.85 -27.27 -11.77
C THR A 20 34.26 -25.90 -12.10
N ILE A 21 34.18 -25.54 -13.39
CA ILE A 21 33.56 -24.28 -13.84
C ILE A 21 32.08 -24.23 -13.44
N THR A 22 31.32 -25.30 -13.68
CA THR A 22 29.89 -25.36 -13.36
C THR A 22 29.65 -25.22 -11.85
N ARG A 23 30.49 -25.83 -11.02
CA ARG A 23 30.48 -25.68 -9.56
C ARG A 23 30.69 -24.23 -9.13
N TRP A 24 31.69 -23.56 -9.70
CA TRP A 24 31.95 -22.15 -9.41
C TRP A 24 30.80 -21.24 -9.85
N VAL A 25 30.23 -21.47 -11.03
CA VAL A 25 29.05 -20.73 -11.50
C VAL A 25 27.88 -20.90 -10.54
N ALA A 26 27.57 -22.12 -10.10
CA ALA A 26 26.50 -22.37 -9.14
C ALA A 26 26.71 -21.63 -7.81
N ILE A 27 27.93 -21.67 -7.26
CA ILE A 27 28.27 -21.00 -6.00
C ILE A 27 28.17 -19.48 -6.15
N VAL A 28 28.82 -18.89 -7.16
CA VAL A 28 28.87 -17.45 -7.33
C VAL A 28 27.50 -16.88 -7.67
N ALA A 29 26.77 -17.48 -8.62
CA ALA A 29 25.44 -17.04 -8.99
C ALA A 29 24.44 -17.23 -7.82
N GLY A 30 24.54 -18.33 -7.08
CA GLY A 30 23.70 -18.59 -5.91
C GLY A 30 23.92 -17.57 -4.79
N LEU A 31 25.19 -17.28 -4.45
CA LEU A 31 25.53 -16.25 -3.45
C LEU A 31 25.12 -14.85 -3.90
N LEU A 32 25.35 -14.52 -5.17
CA LEU A 32 24.95 -13.23 -5.73
C LEU A 32 23.42 -13.05 -5.67
N GLY A 33 22.67 -14.07 -6.11
CA GLY A 33 21.21 -14.07 -6.05
C GLY A 33 20.69 -13.95 -4.61
N PHE A 34 21.28 -14.70 -3.67
CA PHE A 34 20.93 -14.62 -2.25
C PHE A 34 21.17 -13.22 -1.67
N VAL A 35 22.36 -12.66 -1.86
CA VAL A 35 22.70 -11.32 -1.33
C VAL A 35 21.80 -10.25 -1.93
N MET A 36 21.56 -10.27 -3.25
CA MET A 36 20.67 -9.30 -3.89
C MET A 36 19.22 -9.42 -3.41
N ALA A 37 18.71 -10.64 -3.23
CA ALA A 37 17.37 -10.87 -2.71
C ALA A 37 17.22 -10.33 -1.27
N VAL A 38 18.21 -10.61 -0.40
CA VAL A 38 18.21 -10.13 1.00
C VAL A 38 18.34 -8.61 1.09
N LEU A 39 19.10 -7.99 0.19
CA LEU A 39 19.26 -6.53 0.17
C LEU A 39 18.06 -5.79 -0.45
N THR A 40 17.25 -6.45 -1.29
CA THR A 40 16.15 -5.82 -2.02
C THR A 40 15.17 -5.03 -1.14
N PRO A 41 14.73 -5.51 0.05
CA PRO A 41 13.87 -4.74 0.94
C PRO A 41 14.49 -3.43 1.42
N LEU A 42 15.82 -3.38 1.58
CA LEU A 42 16.58 -2.23 2.09
C LEU A 42 16.93 -1.21 1.00
N LEU A 43 16.78 -1.58 -0.29
CA LEU A 43 17.10 -0.68 -1.40
C LEU A 43 16.06 0.44 -1.55
N PRO A 44 16.51 1.63 -1.98
CA PRO A 44 15.68 2.83 -2.00
C PRO A 44 14.51 2.74 -2.99
N VAL A 45 13.46 3.46 -2.66
CA VAL A 45 12.24 3.64 -3.47
C VAL A 45 11.98 5.12 -3.69
N VAL A 46 11.20 5.45 -4.72
CA VAL A 46 10.71 6.81 -4.98
C VAL A 46 9.26 6.87 -4.54
N GLN A 47 8.98 7.68 -3.51
CA GLN A 47 7.62 7.97 -3.06
C GLN A 47 7.06 9.18 -3.81
N THR A 48 5.79 9.10 -4.22
CA THR A 48 5.07 10.26 -4.75
C THR A 48 4.38 10.97 -3.60
N THR A 49 4.82 12.18 -3.26
CA THR A 49 4.22 12.97 -2.18
C THR A 49 3.07 13.82 -2.68
N ALA A 50 2.03 13.98 -1.86
CA ALA A 50 0.86 14.79 -2.16
C ALA A 50 0.55 15.75 -1.02
N THR A 51 0.21 16.99 -1.36
CA THR A 51 -0.22 18.01 -0.39
C THR A 51 -1.57 18.59 -0.80
N LEU A 52 -2.47 18.71 0.18
CA LEU A 52 -3.73 19.39 0.01
C LEU A 52 -3.54 20.86 0.39
N ASN A 53 -3.77 21.76 -0.57
CA ASN A 53 -3.71 23.20 -0.36
C ASN A 53 -5.09 23.82 -0.58
N TRP A 54 -5.48 24.71 0.33
CA TRP A 54 -6.67 25.55 0.24
C TRP A 54 -6.32 26.94 0.79
N PRO A 55 -6.87 28.05 0.26
CA PRO A 55 -7.85 28.17 -0.84
C PRO A 55 -7.31 27.85 -2.24
N GLN A 56 -8.19 27.50 -3.18
CA GLN A 56 -7.85 27.22 -4.59
C GLN A 56 -8.45 28.27 -5.53
N GLY A 57 -7.73 28.64 -6.58
CA GLY A 57 -8.22 29.63 -7.57
C GLY A 57 -8.51 31.01 -7.00
N GLY A 58 -7.96 31.35 -5.83
CA GLY A 58 -8.20 32.62 -5.14
C GLY A 58 -9.63 32.79 -4.61
N ARG A 59 -10.37 31.69 -4.42
CA ARG A 59 -11.77 31.70 -3.97
C ARG A 59 -11.98 30.86 -2.72
N LEU A 60 -12.91 31.28 -1.88
CA LEU A 60 -13.35 30.57 -0.68
C LEU A 60 -14.41 29.52 -1.03
N ASP A 61 -14.06 28.61 -1.94
CA ASP A 61 -14.93 27.49 -2.31
C ASP A 61 -14.56 26.23 -1.50
N ASN A 62 -15.56 25.42 -1.17
CA ASN A 62 -15.37 24.16 -0.45
C ASN A 62 -14.70 23.12 -1.37
N VAL A 63 -13.78 22.34 -0.81
CA VAL A 63 -13.07 21.28 -1.54
C VAL A 63 -13.23 19.96 -0.81
N THR A 64 -13.59 18.90 -1.54
CA THR A 64 -13.64 17.54 -1.01
C THR A 64 -12.35 16.81 -1.31
N SER A 65 -11.75 16.20 -0.28
CA SER A 65 -10.56 15.37 -0.40
C SER A 65 -10.57 14.33 0.71
N PRO A 66 -11.38 13.25 0.57
CA PRO A 66 -11.45 12.19 1.57
C PRO A 66 -10.18 11.36 1.61
N LEU A 67 -9.48 11.39 2.74
CA LEU A 67 -8.26 10.60 2.94
C LEU A 67 -8.63 9.16 3.34
N ILE A 68 -8.12 8.18 2.60
CA ILE A 68 -8.27 6.75 2.95
C ILE A 68 -7.56 6.41 4.28
N SER A 69 -6.45 7.09 4.56
CA SER A 69 -5.72 7.00 5.83
C SER A 69 -6.39 7.75 6.98
N LEU A 70 -7.50 8.45 6.70
CA LEU A 70 -8.23 9.38 7.57
C LEU A 70 -7.45 10.62 7.99
N SER A 71 -6.24 10.46 8.51
CA SER A 71 -5.40 11.56 9.02
C SER A 71 -4.23 11.88 8.06
N PRO A 72 -3.77 13.15 8.02
CA PRO A 72 -2.55 13.53 7.31
C PRO A 72 -1.29 13.17 8.12
N VAL A 73 -0.12 13.25 7.48
CA VAL A 73 1.18 13.19 8.18
C VAL A 73 1.34 14.41 9.07
N SER A 74 1.09 15.59 8.49
CA SER A 74 1.11 16.88 9.17
C SER A 74 0.11 17.84 8.51
N MET A 75 -0.35 18.82 9.26
CA MET A 75 -1.24 19.87 8.79
C MET A 75 -0.90 21.21 9.44
N THR A 76 -0.98 22.26 8.64
CA THR A 76 -0.91 23.66 9.08
C THR A 76 -2.08 24.44 8.51
N ALA A 77 -2.64 25.35 9.31
CA ALA A 77 -3.58 26.35 8.85
C ALA A 77 -3.19 27.72 9.39
N THR A 78 -3.25 28.73 8.54
CA THR A 78 -3.06 30.12 8.91
C THR A 78 -4.33 30.89 8.58
N VAL A 79 -4.92 31.52 9.60
CA VAL A 79 -6.15 32.32 9.47
C VAL A 79 -5.84 33.75 9.91
N PRO A 80 -5.77 34.73 9.00
CA PRO A 80 -5.59 36.14 9.37
C PRO A 80 -6.74 36.63 10.27
N CYS A 81 -6.44 37.40 11.31
CA CYS A 81 -7.48 37.89 12.23
C CYS A 81 -8.48 38.84 11.53
N GLU A 82 -8.08 39.42 10.39
CA GLU A 82 -8.96 40.21 9.52
C GLU A 82 -10.17 39.40 9.02
N VAL A 83 -10.00 38.10 8.78
CA VAL A 83 -11.11 37.20 8.39
C VAL A 83 -12.19 37.23 9.46
N ILE A 84 -11.79 37.15 10.73
CA ILE A 84 -12.71 37.12 11.89
C ILE A 84 -13.35 38.50 12.13
N ARG A 85 -12.60 39.58 11.86
CA ARG A 85 -13.12 40.96 11.88
C ARG A 85 -14.20 41.20 10.82
N ALA A 86 -14.05 40.60 9.64
CA ALA A 86 -15.00 40.73 8.54
C ALA A 86 -16.25 39.85 8.69
N MET A 87 -16.28 38.89 9.62
CA MET A 87 -17.41 38.00 9.81
C MET A 87 -18.64 38.71 10.42
N PRO A 88 -19.87 38.27 10.07
CA PRO A 88 -21.09 38.75 10.70
C PRO A 88 -21.08 38.59 12.23
N PRO A 89 -21.90 39.36 12.98
CA PRO A 89 -21.98 39.25 14.44
C PRO A 89 -22.35 37.85 14.92
N LYS A 90 -23.20 37.13 14.19
CA LYS A 90 -23.58 35.75 14.50
C LYS A 90 -22.39 34.76 14.42
N GLY A 91 -21.36 35.09 13.65
CA GLY A 91 -20.23 34.20 13.38
C GLY A 91 -20.59 33.07 12.41
N GLY A 92 -19.79 32.00 12.43
CA GLY A 92 -19.88 30.86 11.51
C GLY A 92 -18.62 30.00 11.55
N MET A 93 -18.53 29.02 10.65
CA MET A 93 -17.34 28.20 10.47
C MET A 93 -16.35 28.89 9.52
N VAL A 94 -15.17 29.25 10.04
CA VAL A 94 -14.09 29.80 9.21
C VAL A 94 -13.43 28.69 8.42
N LEU A 95 -13.17 27.58 9.09
CA LEU A 95 -12.48 26.42 8.55
C LEU A 95 -13.00 25.16 9.26
N GLY A 96 -13.29 24.10 8.50
CA GLY A 96 -13.56 22.77 9.01
C GLY A 96 -12.95 21.72 8.09
N LEU A 97 -12.37 20.67 8.66
CA LEU A 97 -11.80 19.55 7.90
C LEU A 97 -12.84 18.44 7.58
N ALA A 98 -14.08 18.67 8.02
CA ALA A 98 -15.27 17.93 7.66
C ALA A 98 -16.49 18.87 7.58
N PRO A 99 -17.61 18.45 6.94
CA PRO A 99 -18.85 19.21 7.02
C PRO A 99 -19.37 19.25 8.47
N GLN A 100 -19.64 20.43 9.00
CA GLN A 100 -20.02 20.60 10.42
C GLN A 100 -21.27 19.80 10.84
N LYS A 101 -22.19 19.58 9.90
CA LYS A 101 -23.44 18.82 10.13
C LYS A 101 -23.30 17.31 9.88
N ALA A 102 -22.10 16.83 9.53
CA ALA A 102 -21.88 15.41 9.34
C ALA A 102 -21.98 14.66 10.68
N LYS A 103 -22.30 13.37 10.61
CA LYS A 103 -22.39 12.50 11.79
C LYS A 103 -21.04 12.49 12.51
N ASP A 104 -21.06 12.72 13.83
CA ASP A 104 -19.90 12.70 14.71
C ASP A 104 -18.73 13.59 14.21
N ALA A 105 -19.03 14.65 13.46
CA ALA A 105 -17.99 15.48 12.83
C ALA A 105 -17.05 16.11 13.86
N ALA A 106 -17.61 16.71 14.92
CA ALA A 106 -16.86 17.29 16.03
C ALA A 106 -15.98 16.26 16.76
N LEU A 107 -16.36 14.98 16.77
CA LEU A 107 -15.60 13.89 17.40
C LEU A 107 -14.39 13.43 16.58
N ASN A 108 -14.39 13.71 15.27
CA ASN A 108 -13.43 13.12 14.35
C ASN A 108 -12.53 14.15 13.65
N SER A 109 -12.89 15.42 13.65
CA SER A 109 -12.27 16.42 12.77
C SER A 109 -12.06 17.76 13.47
N LEU A 110 -11.23 18.59 12.84
CA LEU A 110 -10.88 19.91 13.34
C LEU A 110 -11.82 20.99 12.78
N PHE A 111 -12.19 21.92 13.65
CA PHE A 111 -13.01 23.08 13.31
C PHE A 111 -12.45 24.35 13.94
N VAL A 112 -12.42 25.42 13.16
CA VAL A 112 -12.23 26.80 13.60
C VAL A 112 -13.57 27.50 13.46
N THR A 113 -14.23 27.75 14.58
CA THR A 113 -15.56 28.35 14.62
C THR A 113 -15.55 29.66 15.37
N VAL A 114 -16.37 30.59 14.90
CA VAL A 114 -16.54 31.90 15.52
C VAL A 114 -17.98 32.02 15.97
N SER A 115 -18.19 32.30 17.25
CA SER A 115 -19.50 32.64 17.82
C SER A 115 -19.63 34.15 18.01
N THR A 116 -20.68 34.59 18.70
CA THR A 116 -20.84 36.00 19.09
C THR A 116 -19.78 36.44 20.10
N GLN A 117 -19.25 35.51 20.91
CA GLN A 117 -18.38 35.83 22.05
C GLN A 117 -16.99 35.21 21.97
N ARG A 118 -16.81 34.11 21.25
CA ARG A 118 -15.59 33.30 21.27
C ARG A 118 -15.16 32.88 19.87
N VAL A 119 -13.86 32.66 19.73
CA VAL A 119 -13.24 31.93 18.63
C VAL A 119 -12.76 30.61 19.23
N ASP A 120 -13.34 29.51 18.76
CA ASP A 120 -13.10 28.17 19.29
C ASP A 120 -12.45 27.31 18.21
N ILE A 121 -11.32 26.70 18.58
CA ILE A 121 -10.60 25.73 17.78
C ILE A 121 -10.74 24.41 18.49
N THR A 122 -11.46 23.49 17.87
CA THR A 122 -11.75 22.16 18.43
C THR A 122 -11.24 21.09 17.50
N ASP A 123 -10.66 20.04 18.06
CA ASP A 123 -10.28 18.84 17.33
C ASP A 123 -10.66 17.60 18.13
N ARG A 124 -11.26 16.62 17.46
CA ARG A 124 -11.72 15.35 18.04
C ARG A 124 -12.44 15.47 19.40
N ASN A 125 -13.37 16.43 19.50
CA ASN A 125 -14.17 16.77 20.69
C ASN A 125 -13.37 17.33 21.87
N VAL A 126 -12.15 17.81 21.61
CA VAL A 126 -11.30 18.52 22.55
C VAL A 126 -11.18 19.98 22.11
N VAL A 127 -11.23 20.91 23.05
CA VAL A 127 -11.00 22.33 22.79
C VAL A 127 -9.49 22.56 22.81
N ILE A 128 -8.89 22.79 21.64
CA ILE A 128 -7.46 23.11 21.49
C ILE A 128 -7.18 24.52 22.01
N ALA A 129 -8.04 25.47 21.64
CA ALA A 129 -8.00 26.82 22.16
C ALA A 129 -9.39 27.47 22.08
N SER A 130 -9.68 28.33 23.04
CA SER A 130 -10.90 29.13 23.07
C SER A 130 -10.53 30.54 23.54
N VAL A 131 -10.79 31.55 22.70
CA VAL A 131 -10.35 32.93 22.94
C VAL A 131 -11.55 33.88 22.79
N PRO A 132 -11.71 34.93 23.62
CA PRO A 132 -12.71 35.95 23.41
C PRO A 132 -12.62 36.57 22.01
N ARG A 133 -13.74 36.63 21.29
CA ARG A 133 -13.79 37.23 19.94
C ARG A 133 -13.27 38.67 19.95
N SER A 134 -13.53 39.42 21.03
CA SER A 134 -13.04 40.79 21.20
C SER A 134 -11.51 40.90 21.15
N GLN A 135 -10.79 39.94 21.74
CA GLN A 135 -9.32 39.90 21.71
C GLN A 135 -8.79 39.57 20.32
N VAL A 136 -9.45 38.63 19.62
CA VAL A 136 -9.07 38.25 18.24
C VAL A 136 -9.40 39.36 17.23
N THR A 137 -10.43 40.16 17.48
CA THR A 137 -10.75 41.33 16.65
C THR A 137 -9.95 42.59 17.02
N ALA A 138 -9.14 42.54 18.08
CA ALA A 138 -8.29 43.65 18.47
C ALA A 138 -7.20 43.93 17.41
N PRO A 139 -6.69 45.17 17.33
CA PRO A 139 -5.67 45.54 16.35
C PRO A 139 -4.36 44.74 16.47
N ASP A 140 -4.05 44.26 17.67
CA ASP A 140 -2.81 43.54 17.96
C ASP A 140 -2.81 42.12 17.39
N CYS A 141 -3.99 41.51 17.17
CA CYS A 141 -4.12 40.18 16.58
C CYS A 141 -3.74 40.20 15.10
N GLN A 142 -2.69 39.47 14.76
CA GLN A 142 -2.18 39.36 13.39
C GLN A 142 -2.81 38.17 12.66
N ARG A 143 -2.61 36.96 13.19
CA ARG A 143 -3.08 35.71 12.60
C ARG A 143 -3.18 34.60 13.64
N ILE A 144 -3.99 33.60 13.32
CA ILE A 144 -4.10 32.35 14.04
C ILE A 144 -3.35 31.30 13.25
N GLU A 145 -2.44 30.58 13.90
CA GLU A 145 -1.74 29.43 13.33
C GLU A 145 -2.21 28.16 14.04
N VAL A 146 -2.65 27.17 13.27
CA VAL A 146 -3.02 25.85 13.78
C VAL A 146 -2.04 24.86 13.19
N THR A 147 -1.40 24.06 14.03
CA THR A 147 -0.45 23.03 13.61
C THR A 147 -0.85 21.69 14.20
N SER A 148 -0.74 20.63 13.40
CA SER A 148 -1.03 19.27 13.83
C SER A 148 0.01 18.34 13.22
N THR A 149 0.92 17.84 14.05
CA THR A 149 2.08 17.02 13.66
C THR A 149 2.20 15.80 14.57
N ASP A 150 3.34 15.12 14.56
CA ASP A 150 3.71 14.09 15.54
C ASP A 150 4.08 14.66 16.92
N GLU A 151 4.33 15.97 17.03
CA GLU A 151 4.55 16.64 18.32
C GLU A 151 3.24 16.91 19.08
N GLY A 152 2.13 17.02 18.36
CA GLY A 152 0.82 17.34 18.93
C GLY A 152 -0.03 18.21 18.03
N THR A 153 -1.14 18.71 18.59
CA THR A 153 -2.01 19.69 17.92
C THR A 153 -2.09 20.95 18.75
N PHE A 154 -1.68 22.07 18.15
CA PHE A 154 -1.55 23.37 18.80
C PHE A 154 -2.26 24.46 17.99
N ALA A 155 -2.71 25.48 18.70
CA ALA A 155 -3.27 26.70 18.14
C ALA A 155 -2.62 27.92 18.79
N GLU A 156 -2.11 28.81 17.94
CA GLU A 156 -1.32 29.98 18.30
C GLU A 156 -2.01 31.24 17.78
N PHE A 157 -2.23 32.21 18.65
CA PHE A 157 -2.89 33.48 18.33
C PHE A 157 -1.85 34.61 18.34
N ILE A 158 -1.16 34.79 17.21
CA ILE A 158 -0.04 35.71 17.10
C ILE A 158 -0.49 37.16 17.34
N GLY A 159 0.12 37.80 18.34
CA GLY A 159 -0.20 39.16 18.78
C GLY A 159 -1.33 39.27 19.80
N VAL A 160 -1.95 38.15 20.19
CA VAL A 160 -2.86 38.11 21.34
C VAL A 160 -2.04 37.75 22.59
N PRO A 161 -2.03 38.57 23.65
CA PRO A 161 -1.27 38.27 24.84
C PRO A 161 -1.83 37.02 25.56
N PRO A 162 -0.97 36.22 26.22
CA PRO A 162 -1.41 35.08 27.02
C PRO A 162 -2.36 35.48 28.14
N ASP A 163 -3.16 34.52 28.60
CA ASP A 163 -3.93 34.71 29.83
C ASP A 163 -2.96 34.82 31.03
N PRO A 164 -3.07 35.85 31.89
CA PRO A 164 -2.28 35.97 33.11
C PRO A 164 -2.32 34.73 34.01
N GLU A 165 -3.38 33.93 33.98
CA GLU A 165 -3.44 32.66 34.71
C GLU A 165 -2.63 31.55 34.02
N ALA A 166 -2.64 31.49 32.69
CA ALA A 166 -1.83 30.54 31.93
C ALA A 166 -0.32 30.81 32.10
N LEU A 167 0.07 32.06 32.36
CA LEU A 167 1.46 32.43 32.66
C LEU A 167 1.95 31.97 34.04
N LYS A 168 1.03 31.58 34.95
CA LYS A 168 1.39 31.01 36.27
C LYS A 168 1.76 29.53 36.15
N ASP A 169 1.23 28.86 35.14
CA ASP A 169 1.51 27.46 34.83
C ASP A 169 2.68 27.38 33.83
N GLN A 170 3.89 27.40 34.39
CA GLN A 170 5.15 27.29 33.64
C GLN A 170 5.77 25.89 33.74
N ASP A 171 4.95 24.86 34.00
CA ASP A 171 5.42 23.50 33.81
C ASP A 171 5.93 23.33 32.37
N GLU A 172 7.02 22.57 32.18
CA GLU A 172 7.60 22.36 30.84
C GLU A 172 6.59 21.73 29.86
N ASP A 173 5.58 21.04 30.37
CA ASP A 173 4.50 20.42 29.61
C ASP A 173 3.33 21.38 29.28
N SER A 174 3.34 22.61 29.81
CA SER A 174 2.32 23.62 29.51
C SER A 174 2.45 24.08 28.05
N PRO A 175 1.34 24.09 27.27
CA PRO A 175 1.39 24.54 25.87
C PRO A 175 1.78 26.02 25.73
N GLN A 176 1.63 26.82 26.81
CA GLN A 176 1.94 28.24 26.84
C GLN A 176 3.42 28.54 27.18
N ALA A 177 4.16 27.57 27.74
CA ALA A 177 5.53 27.76 28.21
C ALA A 177 6.47 28.17 27.06
N GLY A 178 7.19 29.29 27.25
CA GLY A 178 8.16 29.79 26.26
C GLY A 178 7.58 30.69 25.15
N TYR A 179 6.28 31.00 25.18
CA TYR A 179 5.61 31.82 24.17
C TYR A 179 5.08 33.14 24.75
N ASP A 180 5.30 34.24 24.03
CA ASP A 180 4.85 35.61 24.37
C ASP A 180 3.48 35.97 23.79
N TYR A 181 2.86 35.04 23.07
CA TYR A 181 1.50 35.09 22.54
C TYR A 181 0.68 33.90 23.05
N LEU A 182 -0.65 34.02 23.00
CA LEU A 182 -1.56 32.96 23.46
C LEU A 182 -1.39 31.70 22.62
N ARG A 183 -1.06 30.59 23.29
CA ARG A 183 -0.89 29.26 22.70
C ARG A 183 -1.65 28.22 23.53
N GLY A 184 -2.46 27.42 22.85
CA GLY A 184 -3.20 26.30 23.45
C GLY A 184 -2.97 25.02 22.65
N GLY A 185 -3.22 23.87 23.27
CA GLY A 185 -3.15 22.59 22.60
C GLY A 185 -2.63 21.47 23.48
N PHE A 186 -2.33 20.34 22.84
CA PHE A 186 -1.94 19.10 23.52
C PHE A 186 -0.81 18.43 22.73
N ALA A 187 0.22 17.99 23.46
CA ALA A 187 1.32 17.19 22.93
C ALA A 187 0.92 15.71 22.70
N ASP A 188 -0.17 15.47 21.95
CA ASP A 188 -0.66 14.14 21.60
C ASP A 188 -0.65 13.92 20.07
N PRO A 189 0.25 13.07 19.52
CA PRO A 189 0.31 12.76 18.08
C PRO A 189 -0.94 12.07 17.54
N ASN A 190 -1.77 11.48 18.41
CA ASN A 190 -3.01 10.81 18.04
C ASN A 190 -4.17 11.78 17.90
N LEU A 191 -3.99 13.05 18.29
CA LEU A 191 -5.03 14.06 18.17
C LEU A 191 -5.23 14.55 16.72
N ARG A 192 -4.30 14.21 15.79
CA ARG A 192 -4.38 14.59 14.37
C ARG A 192 -5.78 14.39 13.77
N PRO A 193 -6.32 15.40 13.07
CA PRO A 193 -7.71 15.38 12.64
C PRO A 193 -7.94 14.43 11.47
N ASN A 194 -9.17 13.92 11.35
CA ASN A 194 -9.62 13.30 10.12
C ASN A 194 -9.97 14.38 9.09
N ILE A 195 -9.47 14.21 7.85
CA ILE A 195 -9.72 15.12 6.73
C ILE A 195 -10.63 14.43 5.72
N VAL A 196 -11.82 14.99 5.50
CA VAL A 196 -12.69 14.64 4.37
C VAL A 196 -12.76 15.74 3.30
N GLY A 197 -12.17 16.89 3.60
CA GLY A 197 -12.09 18.05 2.73
C GLY A 197 -11.73 19.30 3.52
N VAL A 198 -11.86 20.46 2.90
CA VAL A 198 -11.75 21.77 3.54
C VAL A 198 -13.04 22.52 3.27
N PHE A 199 -13.76 22.86 4.34
CA PHE A 199 -15.08 23.48 4.31
C PHE A 199 -15.07 24.80 5.05
N THR A 200 -15.85 25.77 4.56
CA THR A 200 -16.03 27.09 5.16
C THR A 200 -17.46 27.57 4.92
N ASP A 201 -17.95 28.45 5.81
CA ASP A 201 -19.17 29.24 5.58
C ASP A 201 -18.86 30.59 4.91
N LEU A 202 -17.57 30.94 4.79
CA LEU A 202 -17.14 32.17 4.13
C LEU A 202 -17.35 32.08 2.62
N THR A 203 -17.55 33.23 1.97
CA THR A 203 -17.76 33.32 0.53
C THR A 203 -16.97 34.48 -0.07
N GLY A 204 -16.70 34.40 -1.37
CA GLY A 204 -16.02 35.47 -2.10
C GLY A 204 -14.52 35.21 -2.33
N PRO A 205 -13.73 36.27 -2.61
CA PRO A 205 -12.30 36.13 -2.86
C PRO A 205 -11.53 35.75 -1.59
N ALA A 206 -10.51 34.91 -1.76
CA ALA A 206 -9.64 34.50 -0.66
C ALA A 206 -8.74 35.68 -0.21
N PRO A 207 -8.74 36.05 1.08
CA PRO A 207 -7.88 37.10 1.59
C PRO A 207 -6.41 36.64 1.66
N PRO A 208 -5.44 37.57 1.57
CA PRO A 208 -4.03 37.23 1.66
C PRO A 208 -3.69 36.62 3.03
N GLY A 209 -2.87 35.58 3.05
CA GLY A 209 -2.41 34.92 4.27
C GLY A 209 -3.36 33.86 4.83
N LEU A 210 -4.58 33.70 4.29
CA LEU A 210 -5.43 32.55 4.60
C LEU A 210 -4.92 31.32 3.84
N SER A 211 -4.53 30.29 4.57
CA SER A 211 -4.04 29.05 3.97
C SER A 211 -4.29 27.84 4.87
N VAL A 212 -4.42 26.69 4.23
CA VAL A 212 -4.39 25.36 4.82
C VAL A 212 -3.49 24.51 3.94
N SER A 213 -2.53 23.84 4.56
CA SER A 213 -1.64 22.88 3.93
C SER A 213 -1.63 21.59 4.74
N ALA A 214 -1.99 20.47 4.11
CA ALA A 214 -1.93 19.16 4.74
C ALA A 214 -1.08 18.20 3.90
N VAL A 215 -0.06 17.60 4.50
CA VAL A 215 0.77 16.57 3.87
C VAL A 215 0.03 15.24 3.97
N ILE A 216 -0.42 14.72 2.83
CA ILE A 216 -1.19 13.48 2.77
C ILE A 216 -0.24 12.29 2.96
N ASP A 217 -0.67 11.31 3.75
CA ASP A 217 0.08 10.07 3.90
C ASP A 217 0.02 9.22 2.63
N THR A 218 1.13 9.23 1.90
CA THR A 218 1.31 8.55 0.61
C THR A 218 2.38 7.46 0.69
N ARG A 219 2.70 6.97 1.91
CA ARG A 219 3.86 6.10 2.17
C ARG A 219 3.88 4.80 1.35
N PHE A 220 2.71 4.31 0.93
CA PHE A 220 2.59 3.07 0.17
C PHE A 220 2.65 3.30 -1.35
N THR A 221 2.36 4.51 -1.83
CA THR A 221 2.41 4.87 -3.25
C THR A 221 3.86 5.14 -3.67
N THR A 222 4.59 4.07 -3.97
CA THR A 222 6.01 4.11 -4.31
C THR A 222 6.34 3.36 -5.60
N LYS A 223 7.48 3.69 -6.20
CA LYS A 223 8.07 2.95 -7.32
C LYS A 223 9.51 2.55 -7.01
N PRO A 224 9.99 1.39 -7.48
CA PRO A 224 11.38 1.01 -7.30
C PRO A 224 12.30 2.00 -8.01
N THR A 225 13.42 2.36 -7.37
CA THR A 225 14.52 3.05 -8.06
C THR A 225 15.12 2.13 -9.13
N ALA A 226 15.86 2.70 -10.10
CA ALA A 226 16.60 1.91 -11.08
C ALA A 226 17.57 0.91 -10.42
N LEU A 227 18.18 1.29 -9.30
CA LEU A 227 19.03 0.41 -8.49
C LEU A 227 18.25 -0.78 -7.94
N LYS A 228 17.10 -0.54 -7.30
CA LYS A 228 16.24 -1.59 -6.75
C LYS A 228 15.74 -2.53 -7.84
N LEU A 229 15.25 -1.97 -8.95
CA LEU A 229 14.77 -2.76 -10.09
C LEU A 229 15.89 -3.62 -10.68
N THR A 230 17.09 -3.07 -10.87
CA THR A 230 18.25 -3.81 -11.38
C THR A 230 18.64 -4.94 -10.43
N ALA A 231 18.67 -4.69 -9.13
CA ALA A 231 18.97 -5.72 -8.13
C ALA A 231 17.94 -6.86 -8.14
N MET A 232 16.64 -6.54 -8.26
CA MET A 232 15.57 -7.54 -8.39
C MET A 232 15.76 -8.41 -9.64
N LEU A 233 15.99 -7.79 -10.80
CA LEU A 233 16.17 -8.52 -12.06
C LEU A 233 17.43 -9.39 -12.05
N LEU A 234 18.53 -8.87 -11.49
CA LEU A 234 19.77 -9.63 -11.33
C LEU A 234 19.62 -10.77 -10.33
N ALA A 235 18.87 -10.58 -9.23
CA ALA A 235 18.59 -11.65 -8.27
C ALA A 235 17.82 -12.81 -8.92
N ILE A 236 16.80 -12.50 -9.73
CA ILE A 236 16.03 -13.48 -10.48
C ILE A 236 16.93 -14.20 -11.49
N ALA A 237 17.67 -13.45 -12.30
CA ALA A 237 18.57 -14.02 -13.31
C ALA A 237 19.67 -14.91 -12.69
N ALA A 238 20.30 -14.45 -11.61
CA ALA A 238 21.32 -15.20 -10.89
C ALA A 238 20.76 -16.49 -10.28
N THR A 239 19.55 -16.44 -9.73
CA THR A 239 18.85 -17.64 -9.22
C THR A 239 18.59 -18.64 -10.36
N VAL A 240 18.11 -18.19 -11.51
CA VAL A 240 17.90 -19.06 -12.69
C VAL A 240 19.21 -19.69 -13.16
N VAL A 241 20.28 -18.91 -13.25
CA VAL A 241 21.62 -19.40 -13.62
C VAL A 241 22.14 -20.42 -12.61
N ALA A 242 21.98 -20.17 -11.32
CA ALA A 242 22.39 -21.08 -10.26
C ALA A 242 21.63 -22.41 -10.34
N LEU A 243 20.31 -22.38 -10.52
CA LEU A 243 19.49 -23.57 -10.70
C LEU A 243 19.84 -24.34 -11.98
N ALA A 244 20.15 -23.65 -13.08
CA ALA A 244 20.57 -24.29 -14.31
C ALA A 244 21.95 -24.96 -14.18
N ALA A 245 22.88 -24.33 -13.44
CA ALA A 245 24.19 -24.90 -13.13
C ALA A 245 24.06 -26.12 -12.19
N LEU A 246 23.21 -26.02 -11.16
CA LEU A 246 22.88 -27.14 -10.27
C LEU A 246 22.28 -28.31 -11.06
N TRP A 247 21.32 -28.03 -11.94
CA TRP A 247 20.74 -29.05 -12.83
C TRP A 247 21.79 -29.72 -13.72
N ARG A 248 22.83 -29.01 -14.17
CA ARG A 248 23.94 -29.64 -14.90
C ARG A 248 24.81 -30.53 -14.02
N LEU A 249 25.05 -30.14 -12.77
CA LEU A 249 25.80 -30.95 -11.81
C LEU A 249 25.03 -32.23 -11.43
N ASP A 250 23.72 -32.15 -11.22
CA ASP A 250 22.87 -33.30 -10.92
C ASP A 250 22.86 -34.36 -12.04
N ARG A 251 23.20 -33.95 -13.27
CA ARG A 251 23.31 -34.86 -14.43
C ARG A 251 24.60 -35.69 -14.45
N LEU A 252 25.55 -35.44 -13.55
CA LEU A 252 26.78 -36.23 -13.43
C LEU A 252 26.52 -37.67 -12.98
N ASP A 253 25.39 -37.93 -12.31
CA ASP A 253 24.94 -39.27 -11.92
C ASP A 253 24.62 -40.20 -13.13
N GLY A 254 24.75 -39.71 -14.37
CA GLY A 254 24.48 -40.47 -15.60
C GLY A 254 22.99 -40.71 -15.85
N ARG A 255 22.11 -40.35 -14.91
CA ARG A 255 20.67 -40.46 -15.04
C ARG A 255 20.16 -39.41 -16.02
N ARG A 256 19.62 -39.87 -17.15
CA ARG A 256 18.97 -39.00 -18.14
C ARG A 256 17.47 -39.09 -18.02
N MET A 257 16.79 -37.96 -18.15
CA MET A 257 15.35 -37.93 -18.29
C MET A 257 14.98 -38.57 -19.64
N HIS A 258 14.56 -39.84 -19.60
CA HIS A 258 14.32 -40.62 -20.81
C HIS A 258 13.05 -40.15 -21.56
N ARG A 259 12.07 -39.57 -20.85
CA ARG A 259 10.84 -39.00 -21.43
C ARG A 259 10.40 -37.77 -20.64
N LEU A 260 10.06 -36.69 -21.35
CA LEU A 260 9.47 -35.48 -20.79
C LEU A 260 8.09 -35.75 -20.18
N ILE A 261 7.26 -36.51 -20.90
CA ILE A 261 5.92 -36.92 -20.44
C ILE A 261 5.92 -38.45 -20.28
N PRO A 262 5.86 -38.96 -19.02
CA PRO A 262 5.78 -40.40 -18.77
C PRO A 262 4.55 -41.04 -19.42
N ARG A 263 4.59 -42.35 -19.71
CA ARG A 263 3.46 -43.06 -20.34
C ARG A 263 2.15 -42.93 -19.57
N ARG A 264 2.21 -42.90 -18.24
CA ARG A 264 1.06 -42.71 -17.34
C ARG A 264 0.32 -41.38 -17.51
N TRP A 265 0.96 -40.36 -18.08
CA TRP A 265 0.29 -39.09 -18.38
C TRP A 265 -0.53 -39.14 -19.67
N ARG A 266 -0.35 -40.17 -20.51
CA ARG A 266 -1.07 -40.34 -21.79
C ARG A 266 -2.36 -41.13 -21.66
N THR A 267 -2.68 -41.62 -20.46
CA THR A 267 -3.92 -42.35 -20.22
C THR A 267 -4.99 -41.39 -19.70
N PHE A 268 -6.20 -41.57 -20.21
CA PHE A 268 -7.39 -40.88 -19.76
C PHE A 268 -8.41 -41.92 -19.28
N THR A 269 -8.90 -41.76 -18.07
CA THR A 269 -9.75 -42.74 -17.38
C THR A 269 -11.17 -42.20 -17.17
N PRO A 270 -12.16 -43.08 -16.89
CA PRO A 270 -13.50 -42.63 -16.51
C PRO A 270 -13.50 -41.75 -15.25
N VAL A 271 -12.56 -41.95 -14.32
CA VAL A 271 -12.40 -41.09 -13.14
C VAL A 271 -11.96 -39.69 -13.56
N ASP A 272 -11.00 -39.59 -14.47
CA ASP A 272 -10.58 -38.28 -15.03
C ASP A 272 -11.77 -37.54 -15.64
N LEU A 273 -12.58 -38.23 -16.45
CA LEU A 273 -13.78 -37.63 -17.04
C LEU A 273 -14.74 -37.12 -15.97
N THR A 274 -14.93 -37.89 -14.90
CA THR A 274 -15.87 -37.57 -13.82
C THR A 274 -15.41 -36.35 -13.03
N VAL A 275 -14.16 -36.34 -12.55
CA VAL A 275 -13.57 -35.24 -11.78
C VAL A 275 -13.51 -33.95 -12.61
N VAL A 276 -13.04 -34.03 -13.86
CA VAL A 276 -12.96 -32.86 -14.74
C VAL A 276 -14.35 -32.31 -15.05
N SER A 277 -15.34 -33.17 -15.32
CA SER A 277 -16.72 -32.72 -15.56
C SER A 277 -17.30 -32.06 -14.31
N ALA A 278 -17.06 -32.63 -13.12
CA ALA A 278 -17.50 -32.05 -11.86
C ALA A 278 -16.90 -30.65 -11.63
N PHE A 279 -15.60 -30.46 -11.87
CA PHE A 279 -14.97 -29.15 -11.78
C PHE A 279 -15.55 -28.15 -12.78
N LEU A 280 -15.79 -28.53 -14.03
CA LEU A 280 -16.38 -27.63 -15.04
C LEU A 280 -17.81 -27.23 -14.69
N VAL A 281 -18.63 -28.19 -14.26
CA VAL A 281 -20.00 -27.97 -13.80
C VAL A 281 -20.02 -27.04 -12.58
N TRP A 282 -19.14 -27.30 -11.61
CA TRP A 282 -19.01 -26.48 -10.40
C TRP A 282 -18.44 -25.09 -10.69
N HIS A 283 -17.52 -24.94 -11.64
CA HIS A 283 -17.00 -23.63 -12.05
C HIS A 283 -18.12 -22.73 -12.57
N VAL A 284 -19.07 -23.29 -13.32
CA VAL A 284 -20.18 -22.53 -13.91
C VAL A 284 -21.33 -22.31 -12.93
N MET A 285 -21.74 -23.34 -12.18
CA MET A 285 -22.97 -23.32 -11.37
C MET A 285 -22.74 -23.40 -9.86
N GLY A 286 -21.52 -23.71 -9.44
CA GLY A 286 -21.16 -23.87 -8.03
C GLY A 286 -21.17 -22.55 -7.26
N ALA A 287 -21.25 -22.67 -5.94
CA ALA A 287 -21.18 -21.52 -5.05
C ALA A 287 -19.77 -20.93 -5.00
N ASN A 288 -19.70 -19.62 -4.80
CA ASN A 288 -18.48 -18.84 -4.62
C ASN A 288 -18.07 -18.78 -3.14
N SER A 289 -16.85 -18.30 -2.87
CA SER A 289 -16.41 -18.02 -1.50
C SER A 289 -16.97 -16.68 -0.99
N SER A 290 -16.93 -16.46 0.32
CA SER A 290 -17.40 -15.22 0.96
C SER A 290 -16.59 -13.99 0.55
N ASP A 291 -15.29 -14.18 0.29
CA ASP A 291 -14.32 -13.10 0.12
C ASP A 291 -14.02 -12.78 -1.36
N ASP A 292 -14.71 -13.44 -2.30
CA ASP A 292 -14.52 -13.22 -3.74
C ASP A 292 -14.73 -11.74 -4.10
N GLY A 293 -15.78 -11.11 -3.55
CA GLY A 293 -16.05 -9.69 -3.75
C GLY A 293 -15.02 -8.78 -3.09
N TYR A 294 -14.44 -9.21 -1.98
CA TYR A 294 -13.42 -8.46 -1.25
C TYR A 294 -12.11 -8.38 -2.07
N ILE A 295 -11.63 -9.55 -2.51
CA ILE A 295 -10.41 -9.66 -3.32
C ILE A 295 -10.60 -9.00 -4.69
N LEU A 296 -11.76 -9.19 -5.33
CA LEU A 296 -12.05 -8.54 -6.61
C LEU A 296 -12.10 -7.01 -6.46
N GLY A 297 -12.68 -6.50 -5.38
CA GLY A 297 -12.69 -5.06 -5.08
C GLY A 297 -11.29 -4.48 -5.00
N MET A 298 -10.39 -5.14 -4.25
CA MET A 298 -8.98 -4.75 -4.15
C MET A 298 -8.27 -4.81 -5.50
N ALA A 299 -8.43 -5.91 -6.25
CA ALA A 299 -7.76 -6.11 -7.53
C ALA A 299 -8.17 -5.05 -8.57
N ARG A 300 -9.44 -4.64 -8.60
CA ARG A 300 -9.95 -3.64 -9.55
C ARG A 300 -9.41 -2.24 -9.33
N VAL A 301 -9.10 -1.87 -8.09
CA VAL A 301 -8.64 -0.51 -7.74
C VAL A 301 -7.11 -0.40 -7.69
N ALA A 302 -6.40 -1.52 -7.60
CA ALA A 302 -4.95 -1.57 -7.40
C ALA A 302 -4.15 -0.82 -8.49
N ASP A 303 -4.54 -0.94 -9.76
CA ASP A 303 -3.83 -0.27 -10.87
C ASP A 303 -3.89 1.25 -10.75
N HIS A 304 -5.07 1.80 -10.39
CA HIS A 304 -5.23 3.23 -10.17
C HIS A 304 -4.56 3.72 -8.87
N ALA A 305 -4.63 2.92 -7.81
CA ALA A 305 -3.97 3.23 -6.54
C ALA A 305 -2.43 3.21 -6.66
N GLY A 306 -1.89 2.40 -7.58
CA GLY A 306 -0.46 2.20 -7.77
C GLY A 306 0.17 1.24 -6.77
N TYR A 307 -0.62 0.56 -5.94
CA TYR A 307 -0.22 -0.48 -4.99
C TYR A 307 -1.43 -1.34 -4.57
N MET A 308 -1.19 -2.54 -4.02
CA MET A 308 -2.26 -3.48 -3.62
C MET A 308 -2.80 -3.15 -2.22
N SER A 309 -3.67 -2.15 -2.13
CA SER A 309 -4.29 -1.74 -0.87
C SER A 309 -5.31 -2.75 -0.37
N ASN A 310 -5.36 -2.93 0.95
CA ASN A 310 -6.57 -3.44 1.58
C ASN A 310 -7.63 -2.33 1.50
N TYR A 311 -8.52 -2.44 0.51
CA TYR A 311 -9.46 -1.37 0.18
C TYR A 311 -10.52 -1.11 1.26
N PHE A 312 -10.92 -2.15 1.99
CA PHE A 312 -12.06 -2.09 2.91
C PHE A 312 -11.68 -1.85 4.37
N ARG A 313 -10.41 -2.03 4.74
CA ARG A 313 -9.98 -1.99 6.14
C ARG A 313 -8.55 -1.44 6.29
N TRP A 314 -8.15 -1.20 7.53
CA TRP A 314 -6.77 -0.91 7.94
C TRP A 314 -6.17 0.31 7.23
N PHE A 315 -6.97 1.36 7.06
CA PHE A 315 -6.51 2.68 6.61
C PHE A 315 -5.78 2.66 5.26
N GLY A 316 -6.13 1.72 4.37
CA GLY A 316 -5.50 1.58 3.05
C GLY A 316 -4.11 0.95 3.08
N SER A 317 -3.72 0.28 4.18
CA SER A 317 -2.47 -0.50 4.28
C SER A 317 -2.44 -1.64 3.26
N PRO A 318 -1.27 -1.97 2.68
CA PRO A 318 -1.16 -2.99 1.64
C PRO A 318 -1.21 -4.43 2.18
N GLU A 319 -1.59 -5.36 1.30
CA GLU A 319 -1.51 -6.83 1.50
C GLU A 319 -0.20 -7.43 0.92
N ASP A 320 0.76 -6.58 0.57
CA ASP A 320 1.95 -6.94 -0.22
C ASP A 320 2.85 -8.07 0.35
N PRO A 321 2.95 -8.33 1.67
CA PRO A 321 3.73 -9.47 2.16
C PRO A 321 3.22 -10.84 1.67
N PHE A 322 1.93 -10.96 1.34
CA PHE A 322 1.31 -12.23 0.94
C PHE A 322 0.48 -12.14 -0.37
N GLY A 323 0.22 -10.93 -0.88
CA GLY A 323 -0.77 -10.65 -1.92
C GLY A 323 -0.27 -10.67 -3.36
N TRP A 324 0.87 -11.31 -3.67
CA TRP A 324 1.44 -11.28 -5.04
C TRP A 324 0.44 -11.75 -6.11
N TYR A 325 -0.41 -12.73 -5.80
CA TYR A 325 -1.39 -13.27 -6.75
C TYR A 325 -2.58 -12.32 -6.98
N TYR A 326 -2.86 -11.39 -6.07
CA TYR A 326 -3.84 -10.34 -6.31
C TYR A 326 -3.43 -9.44 -7.48
N ASN A 327 -2.12 -9.25 -7.70
CA ASN A 327 -1.62 -8.51 -8.87
C ASN A 327 -1.87 -9.27 -10.18
N LEU A 328 -1.87 -10.62 -10.16
CA LEU A 328 -2.30 -11.42 -11.32
C LEU A 328 -3.80 -11.20 -11.59
N LEU A 329 -4.64 -11.19 -10.55
CA LEU A 329 -6.07 -10.90 -10.70
C LEU A 329 -6.31 -9.48 -11.20
N ALA A 330 -5.57 -8.49 -10.70
CA ALA A 330 -5.60 -7.12 -11.20
C ALA A 330 -5.32 -7.07 -12.70
N LEU A 331 -4.27 -7.77 -13.17
CA LEU A 331 -3.98 -7.91 -14.60
C LEU A 331 -5.13 -8.56 -15.38
N MET A 332 -5.79 -9.57 -14.82
CA MET A 332 -6.94 -10.23 -15.44
C MET A 332 -8.17 -9.34 -15.58
N THR A 333 -8.37 -8.38 -14.66
CA THR A 333 -9.51 -7.43 -14.71
C THR A 333 -9.47 -6.51 -15.93
N HIS A 334 -8.30 -6.31 -16.56
CA HIS A 334 -8.20 -5.59 -17.84
C HIS A 334 -8.88 -6.31 -19.01
N VAL A 335 -9.10 -7.63 -18.91
CA VAL A 335 -9.85 -8.41 -19.91
C VAL A 335 -11.32 -8.50 -19.53
N SER A 336 -11.62 -8.95 -18.31
CA SER A 336 -12.97 -9.04 -17.77
C SER A 336 -12.94 -9.19 -16.25
N ASP A 337 -13.94 -8.67 -15.57
CA ASP A 337 -14.20 -8.89 -14.14
C ASP A 337 -15.35 -9.90 -13.91
N ALA A 338 -15.79 -10.61 -14.96
CA ALA A 338 -16.83 -11.63 -14.86
C ALA A 338 -16.38 -12.80 -13.97
N SER A 339 -17.30 -13.31 -13.13
CA SER A 339 -17.02 -14.39 -12.18
C SER A 339 -16.46 -15.67 -12.85
N ILE A 340 -16.90 -15.99 -14.07
CA ILE A 340 -16.41 -17.17 -14.81
C ILE A 340 -14.97 -17.01 -15.29
N TRP A 341 -14.53 -15.77 -15.51
CA TRP A 341 -13.19 -15.44 -15.99
C TRP A 341 -12.20 -15.30 -14.84
N ILE A 342 -12.54 -14.52 -13.81
CA ILE A 342 -11.61 -14.21 -12.72
C ILE A 342 -11.27 -15.43 -11.86
N ARG A 343 -12.17 -16.44 -11.81
CA ARG A 343 -11.96 -17.73 -11.14
C ARG A 343 -11.27 -18.79 -12.00
N LEU A 344 -10.87 -18.47 -13.23
CA LEU A 344 -10.13 -19.42 -14.08
C LEU A 344 -8.83 -19.97 -13.45
N PRO A 345 -8.05 -19.20 -12.68
CA PRO A 345 -6.89 -19.72 -11.97
C PRO A 345 -7.24 -20.88 -11.03
N ASP A 346 -8.38 -20.80 -10.34
CA ASP A 346 -8.85 -21.85 -9.44
C ASP A 346 -9.16 -23.14 -10.20
N LEU A 347 -9.86 -23.03 -11.32
CA LEU A 347 -10.14 -24.17 -12.21
C LEU A 347 -8.85 -24.79 -12.76
N ALA A 348 -7.89 -23.97 -13.21
CA ALA A 348 -6.60 -24.45 -13.69
C ALA A 348 -5.81 -25.16 -12.59
N CYS A 349 -5.77 -24.60 -11.38
CA CYS A 349 -5.15 -25.20 -10.21
C CYS A 349 -5.82 -26.52 -9.83
N ALA A 350 -7.16 -26.59 -9.83
CA ALA A 350 -7.89 -27.83 -9.54
C ALA A 350 -7.55 -28.96 -10.53
N LEU A 351 -7.47 -28.64 -11.83
CA LEU A 351 -7.08 -29.58 -12.86
C LEU A 351 -5.61 -30.04 -12.70
N ILE A 352 -4.68 -29.13 -12.42
CA ILE A 352 -3.27 -29.47 -12.17
C ILE A 352 -3.14 -30.34 -10.92
N CYS A 353 -3.86 -30.01 -9.83
CA CYS A 353 -3.90 -30.81 -8.61
C CYS A 353 -4.37 -32.23 -8.89
N TRP A 354 -5.47 -32.40 -9.63
CA TRP A 354 -5.95 -33.72 -10.02
C TRP A 354 -4.92 -34.49 -10.86
N LEU A 355 -4.30 -33.85 -11.85
CA LEU A 355 -3.28 -34.47 -12.69
C LEU A 355 -2.08 -34.94 -11.87
N LEU A 356 -1.56 -34.11 -10.96
CA LEU A 356 -0.43 -34.45 -10.10
C LEU A 356 -0.79 -35.55 -9.09
N LEU A 357 -1.97 -35.47 -8.48
CA LEU A 357 -2.46 -36.49 -7.54
C LEU A 357 -2.54 -37.86 -8.21
N SER A 358 -3.27 -37.94 -9.32
CA SER A 358 -3.55 -39.19 -10.03
C SER A 358 -2.31 -39.80 -10.71
N ARG A 359 -1.41 -38.98 -11.27
CA ARG A 359 -0.31 -39.45 -12.14
C ARG A 359 1.06 -39.42 -11.47
N GLU A 360 1.25 -38.66 -10.39
CA GLU A 360 2.54 -38.57 -9.71
C GLU A 360 2.47 -39.03 -8.25
N VAL A 361 1.45 -38.63 -7.48
CA VAL A 361 1.37 -38.96 -6.05
C VAL A 361 0.92 -40.40 -5.81
N LEU A 362 -0.25 -40.79 -6.33
CA LEU A 362 -0.78 -42.15 -6.11
C LEU A 362 0.17 -43.26 -6.56
N PRO A 363 0.86 -43.17 -7.72
CA PRO A 363 1.84 -44.18 -8.11
C PRO A 363 3.08 -44.25 -7.20
N ARG A 364 3.45 -43.14 -6.55
CA ARG A 364 4.59 -43.10 -5.61
C ARG A 364 4.25 -43.72 -4.25
N LEU A 365 2.97 -43.83 -3.90
CA LEU A 365 2.52 -44.49 -2.65
C LEU A 365 2.64 -46.01 -2.70
N GLY A 366 2.83 -46.60 -3.89
CA GLY A 366 3.14 -48.01 -4.07
C GLY A 366 2.19 -48.74 -5.03
N PRO A 367 2.55 -49.98 -5.42
CA PRO A 367 1.84 -50.72 -6.47
C PRO A 367 0.40 -51.04 -6.09
N ALA A 368 0.11 -51.33 -4.82
CA ALA A 368 -1.23 -51.63 -4.32
C ALA A 368 -2.21 -50.45 -4.50
N VAL A 369 -1.76 -49.23 -4.21
CA VAL A 369 -2.56 -48.01 -4.41
C VAL A 369 -2.73 -47.73 -5.91
N SER A 370 -1.64 -47.83 -6.67
CA SER A 370 -1.68 -47.56 -8.12
C SER A 370 -2.55 -48.52 -8.93
N GLY A 371 -2.68 -49.78 -8.49
CA GLY A 371 -3.51 -50.80 -9.13
C GLY A 371 -4.97 -50.80 -8.66
N SER A 372 -5.28 -50.14 -7.54
CA SER A 372 -6.62 -50.13 -6.96
C SER A 372 -7.49 -49.03 -7.59
N ARG A 373 -8.53 -49.45 -8.32
CA ARG A 373 -9.53 -48.52 -8.87
C ARG A 373 -10.31 -47.80 -7.77
N ALA A 374 -10.61 -48.49 -6.67
CA ALA A 374 -11.32 -47.88 -5.54
C ALA A 374 -10.50 -46.76 -4.89
N ALA A 375 -9.18 -46.93 -4.79
CA ALA A 375 -8.29 -45.88 -4.28
C ALA A 375 -8.28 -44.64 -5.18
N LEU A 376 -8.26 -44.83 -6.51
CA LEU A 376 -8.34 -43.72 -7.47
C LEU A 376 -9.70 -42.99 -7.41
N TRP A 377 -10.80 -43.73 -7.30
CA TRP A 377 -12.14 -43.17 -7.16
C TRP A 377 -12.35 -42.42 -5.85
N ALA A 378 -11.75 -42.87 -4.75
CA ALA A 378 -11.84 -42.18 -3.46
C ALA A 378 -10.95 -40.94 -3.39
N ALA A 379 -9.89 -40.88 -4.21
CA ALA A 379 -8.97 -39.75 -4.27
C ALA A 379 -9.47 -38.60 -5.17
N GLY A 380 -10.33 -38.91 -6.13
CA GLY A 380 -11.01 -37.92 -6.98
C GLY A 380 -12.33 -37.51 -6.38
#